data_AF-A0A931Q1B2-F1
#
_entry.id   AF-A0A931Q1B2-F1
#
_cell.length_a   1.000
_cell.length_b   1.000
_cell.length_c   1.000
_cell.angle_alpha   90.00
_cell.angle_beta   90.00
_cell.angle_gamma   90.00
#
_symmetry.space_group_name_H-M   'P 1'
#
loop_
_entity.id
_entity.type
_entity.pdbx_description
1 polymer ?
#
loop_
_entity_poly.entity_id
_entity_poly.type
_entity_poly.pdbx_seq_one_letter_code
_entity_poly.pdbx_strand_id
1 'polypeptide(L)'
;RDAQGFRRDGKKINVKVIDAYIYHYGWVKTPAQMKKKMKEVSRFWNEDTDEWRNFIKSEDVFGFDDYDSLVLFTGKHPAVMENRIKNHFKLDLDITKKNFSFKNRMLYWFEKKTGKRLFSFRNYRIIK
;
A
#
# COMPACT_ATOMS: atom_id res chain seq x y z
N ARG A 1 15.80 0.14 18.34
CA ARG A 1 14.53 -0.55 18.06
C ARG A 1 13.65 0.47 17.38
N ASP A 2 13.49 0.34 16.06
CA ASP A 2 12.78 1.33 15.24
C ASP A 2 11.30 1.43 15.62
N ALA A 3 10.64 2.46 15.08
CA ALA A 3 9.28 2.96 15.34
C ALA A 3 8.13 1.94 15.12
N GLN A 4 8.33 0.66 15.40
CA GLN A 4 7.42 -0.43 15.10
C GLN A 4 6.48 -0.79 16.26
N GLY A 5 6.44 -0.02 17.35
CA GLY A 5 5.45 -0.32 18.37
C GLY A 5 5.23 0.75 19.41
N PHE A 6 4.13 1.48 19.28
CA PHE A 6 3.54 2.23 20.38
C PHE A 6 3.29 1.30 21.57
N ARG A 7 4.08 1.48 22.63
CA ARG A 7 3.97 0.74 23.88
C ARG A 7 3.87 1.74 25.02
N ARG A 8 3.10 1.39 26.04
CA ARG A 8 3.03 2.13 27.29
C ARG A 8 3.72 1.29 28.36
N ASP A 9 4.79 1.82 28.94
CA ASP A 9 5.61 1.12 29.95
C ASP A 9 6.08 -0.27 29.49
N GLY A 10 6.54 -0.36 28.23
CA GLY A 10 6.98 -1.61 27.61
C GLY A 10 5.85 -2.60 27.27
N LYS A 11 4.60 -2.29 27.61
CA LYS A 11 3.42 -3.14 27.38
C LYS A 11 2.65 -2.70 26.13
N LYS A 12 1.97 -3.66 25.49
CA LYS A 12 1.02 -3.38 24.41
C LYS A 12 -0.15 -2.55 24.96
N ILE A 13 -0.61 -1.60 24.17
CA ILE A 13 -1.77 -0.78 24.52
C ILE A 13 -3.08 -1.55 24.29
N ASN A 14 -4.07 -1.25 25.14
CA ASN A 14 -5.44 -1.70 24.95
C ASN A 14 -6.15 -0.75 23.98
N VAL A 15 -6.83 -1.29 22.98
CA VAL A 15 -7.53 -0.51 21.95
C VAL A 15 -8.95 -1.01 21.77
N LYS A 16 -9.86 -0.09 21.42
CA LYS A 16 -11.22 -0.41 21.00
C LYS A 16 -11.36 -0.07 19.53
N VAL A 17 -12.00 -0.96 18.77
CA VAL A 17 -12.33 -0.69 17.37
C VAL A 17 -13.46 0.34 17.35
N ILE A 18 -13.27 1.40 16.57
CA ILE A 18 -14.28 2.44 16.34
C ILE A 18 -14.60 2.48 14.84
N ASP A 19 -15.79 2.99 14.50
CA ASP A 19 -16.23 3.19 13.13
C ASP A 19 -15.61 4.47 12.52
N ALA A 20 -14.28 4.48 12.42
CA ALA A 20 -13.52 5.58 11.83
C ALA A 20 -12.44 5.03 10.91
N TYR A 21 -12.37 5.57 9.69
CA TYR A 21 -11.51 5.06 8.64
C TYR A 21 -10.56 6.14 8.13
N ILE A 22 -9.30 5.75 7.92
CA ILE A 22 -8.29 6.59 7.26
C ILE A 22 -8.06 6.00 5.86
N TYR A 23 -8.28 6.81 4.84
CA TYR A 23 -8.08 6.42 3.45
C TYR A 23 -6.68 6.87 2.99
N HIS A 24 -5.86 5.91 2.53
CA HIS A 24 -4.51 6.18 2.05
C HIS A 24 -4.46 6.18 0.52
N TYR A 25 -4.11 7.31 -0.08
CA TYR A 25 -4.04 7.52 -1.53
C TYR A 25 -2.57 7.59 -1.99
N GLY A 26 -1.83 6.49 -1.84
CA GLY A 26 -0.39 6.44 -2.13
C GLY A 26 -0.05 6.42 -3.62
N TRP A 27 -0.81 5.64 -4.38
CA TRP A 27 -0.56 5.29 -5.79
C TRP A 27 -1.50 6.01 -6.78
N VAL A 28 -1.95 7.21 -6.42
CA VAL A 28 -2.92 8.01 -7.21
C VAL A 28 -2.26 9.16 -7.98
N LYS A 29 -1.00 9.04 -8.38
CA LYS A 29 -0.37 10.04 -9.25
C LYS A 29 -0.34 9.51 -10.66
N THR A 30 -0.34 10.41 -11.65
CA THR A 30 -0.16 10.01 -13.05
C THR A 30 1.14 9.20 -13.21
N PRO A 31 1.24 8.32 -14.23
CA PRO A 31 2.46 7.57 -14.50
C PRO A 31 3.73 8.44 -14.46
N ALA A 32 3.67 9.60 -15.10
CA ALA A 32 4.77 10.57 -15.15
C ALA A 32 5.13 11.13 -13.76
N GLN A 33 4.13 11.54 -12.98
CA GLN A 33 4.35 12.07 -11.63
C GLN A 33 4.88 11.00 -10.67
N MET A 34 4.42 9.75 -10.78
CA MET A 34 4.95 8.64 -9.99
C MET A 34 6.42 8.41 -10.30
N LYS A 35 6.80 8.31 -11.58
CA LYS A 35 8.18 8.08 -11.98
C LYS A 35 9.09 9.24 -11.56
N LYS A 36 8.64 10.49 -11.76
CA LYS A 36 9.36 11.69 -11.30
C LYS A 36 9.64 11.61 -9.79
N LYS A 37 8.62 11.32 -8.99
CA LYS A 37 8.77 11.15 -7.53
C LYS A 37 9.79 10.04 -7.21
N MET A 38 9.75 8.91 -7.90
CA MET A 38 10.71 7.81 -7.67
C MET A 38 12.15 8.24 -7.97
N LYS A 39 12.38 8.94 -9.09
CA LYS A 39 13.70 9.47 -9.47
C LYS A 39 14.21 10.54 -8.49
N GLU A 40 13.31 11.37 -7.96
CA GLU A 40 13.67 12.38 -6.95
C GLU A 40 14.01 11.73 -5.60
N VAL A 41 13.21 10.76 -5.15
CA VAL A 41 13.43 10.08 -3.87
C VAL A 41 14.65 9.17 -3.91
N SER A 42 14.95 8.53 -5.05
CA SER A 42 16.09 7.62 -5.16
C SER A 42 17.43 8.29 -4.87
N ARG A 43 17.55 9.61 -5.14
CA ARG A 43 18.75 10.42 -4.83
C ARG A 43 19.17 10.40 -3.36
N PHE A 44 18.23 10.18 -2.44
CA PHE A 44 18.51 10.22 -1.01
C PHE A 44 18.98 8.87 -0.43
N TRP A 45 18.82 7.79 -1.18
CA TRP A 45 18.98 6.42 -0.67
C TRP A 45 19.85 5.51 -1.54
N ASN A 46 20.44 6.04 -2.62
CA ASN A 46 21.33 5.30 -3.50
C ASN A 46 22.68 6.00 -3.55
N GLU A 47 23.75 5.20 -3.56
CA GLU A 47 25.09 5.66 -3.92
C GLU A 47 25.17 5.87 -5.44
N ASP A 48 26.18 6.60 -5.91
CA ASP A 48 26.38 6.91 -7.33
C ASP A 48 26.91 5.70 -8.12
N THR A 49 26.07 4.66 -8.22
CA THR A 49 26.33 3.42 -8.95
C THR A 49 25.79 3.51 -10.39
N ASP A 50 26.34 2.70 -11.29
CA ASP A 50 25.87 2.64 -12.67
C ASP A 50 24.41 2.18 -12.78
N GLU A 51 23.96 1.33 -11.86
CA GLU A 51 22.55 0.92 -11.75
C GLU A 51 21.64 2.11 -11.47
N TRP A 52 22.03 2.97 -10.52
CA TRP A 52 21.27 4.17 -10.19
C TRP A 52 21.27 5.18 -11.35
N ARG A 53 22.40 5.39 -12.01
CA ARG A 53 22.49 6.25 -13.20
C ARG A 53 21.59 5.75 -14.34
N ASN A 54 21.56 4.44 -14.58
CA ASN A 54 20.69 3.82 -15.57
C ASN A 54 19.21 3.98 -15.17
N PHE A 55 18.87 3.82 -13.89
CA PHE A 55 17.52 4.07 -13.41
C PHE A 55 17.07 5.53 -13.62
N ILE A 56 17.93 6.51 -13.36
CA ILE A 56 17.61 7.93 -13.60
C ILE A 56 17.39 8.21 -15.09
N LYS A 57 18.12 7.54 -15.99
CA LYS A 57 17.98 7.63 -17.44
C LYS A 57 16.80 6.82 -18.02
N SER A 58 16.21 5.91 -17.24
CA SER A 58 15.08 5.10 -17.69
C SER A 58 13.84 5.93 -18.04
N GLU A 59 12.88 5.33 -18.73
CA GLU A 59 11.62 5.97 -19.14
C GLU A 59 10.94 6.76 -18.03
N ASP A 60 10.29 7.87 -18.41
CA ASP A 60 9.58 8.76 -17.50
C ASP A 60 8.16 8.29 -17.16
N VAL A 61 7.77 7.07 -17.57
CA VAL A 61 6.44 6.51 -17.34
C VAL A 61 6.54 5.38 -16.32
N PHE A 62 5.66 5.42 -15.31
CA PHE A 62 5.52 4.35 -14.32
C PHE A 62 4.45 3.34 -14.76
N GLY A 63 4.80 2.06 -14.81
CA GLY A 63 3.86 0.96 -15.06
C GLY A 63 3.17 0.52 -13.78
N PHE A 64 1.84 0.38 -13.80
CA PHE A 64 1.03 0.00 -12.64
C PHE A 64 0.72 -1.50 -12.57
N ASP A 65 1.32 -2.33 -13.43
CA ASP A 65 0.99 -3.75 -13.58
C ASP A 65 1.62 -4.68 -12.53
N ASP A 66 2.51 -4.12 -11.71
CA ASP A 66 3.22 -4.83 -10.65
C ASP A 66 2.40 -4.83 -9.35
N TYR A 67 1.43 -5.73 -9.30
CA TYR A 67 0.63 -6.00 -8.11
C TYR A 67 0.29 -7.49 -7.98
N ASP A 68 0.16 -7.94 -6.73
CA ASP A 68 -0.27 -9.30 -6.41
C ASP A 68 -1.77 -9.49 -6.61
N SER A 69 -2.58 -8.54 -6.15
CA SER A 69 -4.04 -8.61 -6.21
C SER A 69 -4.65 -7.25 -5.89
N LEU A 70 -5.60 -6.82 -6.71
CA LEU A 70 -6.44 -5.66 -6.44
C LEU A 70 -7.90 -6.06 -6.21
N VAL A 71 -8.66 -5.15 -5.61
CA VAL A 71 -10.12 -5.26 -5.47
C VAL A 71 -10.72 -3.88 -5.70
N LEU A 72 -11.90 -3.84 -6.32
CA LEU A 72 -12.62 -2.59 -6.50
C LEU A 72 -13.11 -2.09 -5.13
N PHE A 73 -12.82 -0.83 -4.83
CA PHE A 73 -13.35 -0.17 -3.65
C PHE A 73 -14.80 0.27 -3.91
N THR A 74 -15.74 -0.26 -3.12
CA THR A 74 -17.18 0.01 -3.24
C THR A 74 -17.72 0.93 -2.14
N GLY A 75 -16.87 1.38 -1.23
CA GLY A 75 -17.26 2.27 -0.14
C GLY A 75 -17.37 3.74 -0.57
N LYS A 76 -17.73 4.60 0.38
CA LYS A 76 -17.78 6.05 0.18
C LYS A 76 -16.43 6.69 0.52
N HIS A 77 -15.90 7.47 -0.41
CA HIS A 77 -14.72 8.31 -0.14
C HIS A 77 -15.09 9.54 0.69
N PRO A 78 -14.16 10.12 1.47
CA PRO A 78 -14.38 11.40 2.14
C PRO A 78 -14.76 12.49 1.14
N ALA A 79 -15.72 13.36 1.49
CA ALA A 79 -16.23 14.42 0.61
C ALA A 79 -15.11 15.32 0.05
N VAL A 80 -14.08 15.61 0.86
CA VAL A 80 -12.90 16.40 0.45
C VAL A 80 -12.12 15.78 -0.73
N MET A 81 -12.29 14.49 -0.99
CA MET A 81 -11.60 13.79 -2.09
C MET A 81 -12.42 13.69 -3.38
N GLU A 82 -13.71 14.02 -3.35
CA GLU A 82 -14.63 13.78 -4.47
C GLU A 82 -14.18 14.48 -5.76
N ASN A 83 -13.84 15.77 -5.68
CA ASN A 83 -13.36 16.53 -6.84
C ASN A 83 -12.05 15.97 -7.39
N ARG A 84 -11.15 15.49 -6.52
CA ARG A 84 -9.87 14.93 -6.95
C ARG A 84 -10.03 13.59 -7.65
N ILE A 85 -10.96 12.76 -7.20
CA ILE A 85 -11.27 11.46 -7.81
C ILE A 85 -11.95 11.66 -9.16
N LYS A 86 -12.91 12.59 -9.25
CA LYS A 86 -13.62 12.89 -10.51
C LYS A 86 -12.67 13.34 -11.62
N ASN A 87 -11.68 14.15 -11.26
CA ASN A 87 -10.69 14.67 -12.21
C ASN A 87 -9.43 13.78 -12.33
N HIS A 88 -9.46 12.59 -11.73
CA HIS A 88 -8.30 11.70 -11.77
C HIS A 88 -8.17 11.04 -13.14
N PHE A 89 -6.93 10.69 -13.52
CA PHE A 89 -6.71 9.95 -14.76
C PHE A 89 -7.34 8.56 -14.64
N LYS A 90 -7.88 8.03 -15.74
CA LYS A 90 -8.40 6.68 -15.79
C LYS A 90 -7.24 5.70 -15.90
N LEU A 91 -7.20 4.73 -15.00
CA LEU A 91 -6.26 3.63 -15.03
C LEU A 91 -7.07 2.35 -15.21
N ASP A 92 -6.76 1.59 -16.25
CA ASP A 92 -7.38 0.29 -16.50
C ASP A 92 -6.43 -0.78 -15.96
N LEU A 93 -6.88 -1.52 -14.95
CA LEU A 93 -6.13 -2.61 -14.33
C LEU A 93 -6.99 -3.86 -14.28
N ASP A 94 -6.38 -4.99 -14.60
CA ASP A 94 -7.04 -6.28 -14.45
C ASP A 94 -7.09 -6.69 -12.98
N ILE A 95 -8.24 -6.45 -12.36
CA ILE A 95 -8.52 -6.82 -10.95
C ILE A 95 -8.67 -8.35 -10.76
N THR A 96 -8.83 -9.11 -11.83
CA THR A 96 -8.95 -10.58 -11.79
C THR A 96 -7.59 -11.26 -11.61
N LYS A 97 -6.51 -10.59 -12.02
CA LYS A 97 -5.12 -11.04 -11.84
C LYS A 97 -4.81 -11.30 -10.36
N LYS A 98 -4.25 -12.48 -10.09
CA LYS A 98 -3.75 -12.92 -8.76
C LYS A 98 -2.35 -13.52 -8.90
N ASN A 99 -1.32 -12.71 -8.66
CA ASN A 99 0.09 -13.11 -8.75
C ASN A 99 0.65 -13.58 -7.40
N PHE A 100 -0.10 -14.38 -6.65
CA PHE A 100 0.39 -14.85 -5.35
C PHE A 100 1.39 -15.99 -5.50
N SER A 101 2.46 -15.95 -4.70
CA SER A 101 3.24 -17.15 -4.40
C SER A 101 2.35 -18.22 -3.75
N PHE A 102 2.71 -19.50 -3.88
CA PHE A 102 1.93 -20.62 -3.32
C PHE A 102 1.62 -20.43 -1.83
N LYS A 103 2.62 -20.01 -1.05
CA LYS A 103 2.47 -19.70 0.38
C LYS A 103 1.44 -18.59 0.62
N ASN A 104 1.54 -17.48 -0.11
CA ASN A 104 0.61 -16.36 0.03
C ASN A 104 -0.81 -16.75 -0.41
N ARG A 105 -0.94 -17.62 -1.43
CA ARG A 105 -2.23 -18.14 -1.89
C ARG A 105 -2.94 -18.96 -0.80
N MET A 106 -2.21 -19.83 -0.10
CA MET A 106 -2.78 -20.60 1.02
C MET A 106 -3.22 -19.69 2.17
N LEU A 107 -2.38 -18.71 2.55
CA LEU A 107 -2.71 -17.75 3.61
C LEU A 107 -3.94 -16.91 3.23
N TYR A 108 -4.01 -16.45 1.98
CA TYR A 108 -5.14 -15.69 1.47
C TYR A 108 -6.44 -16.50 1.49
N TRP A 109 -6.40 -17.77 1.06
CA TRP A 109 -7.57 -18.66 1.12
C TRP A 109 -8.03 -18.87 2.56
N PHE A 110 -7.10 -19.13 3.49
CA PHE A 110 -7.41 -19.30 4.91
C PHE A 110 -8.04 -18.02 5.50
N GLU A 111 -7.47 -16.85 5.21
CA GLU A 111 -8.00 -15.56 5.66
C GLU A 111 -9.41 -15.33 5.12
N LYS A 112 -9.66 -15.64 3.84
CA LYS A 112 -11.00 -15.49 3.23
C LYS A 112 -12.05 -16.42 3.84
N LYS A 113 -11.66 -17.61 4.30
CA LYS A 113 -12.59 -18.57 4.93
C LYS A 113 -12.83 -18.27 6.41
N THR A 114 -11.82 -17.78 7.13
CA THR A 114 -11.85 -17.69 8.60
C THR A 114 -11.96 -16.26 9.12
N GLY A 115 -11.70 -15.25 8.29
CA GLY A 115 -11.55 -13.85 8.70
C GLY A 115 -10.28 -13.59 9.53
N LYS A 116 -9.40 -14.60 9.70
CA LYS A 116 -8.20 -14.51 10.54
C LYS A 116 -6.94 -14.47 9.68
N ARG A 117 -6.21 -13.35 9.75
CA ARG A 117 -4.90 -13.20 9.11
C ARG A 117 -3.78 -13.71 10.02
N LEU A 118 -3.32 -14.94 9.74
CA LEU A 118 -2.22 -15.58 10.47
C LEU A 118 -0.89 -14.85 10.26
N PHE A 119 0.02 -14.97 11.24
CA PHE A 119 1.38 -14.41 11.22
C PHE A 119 1.45 -12.88 11.05
N SER A 120 0.34 -12.17 11.20
CA SER A 120 0.32 -10.70 11.20
C SER A 120 0.91 -10.17 12.51
N PHE A 121 1.84 -9.21 12.40
CA PHE A 121 2.35 -8.50 13.56
C PHE A 121 1.24 -7.62 14.16
N ARG A 122 0.99 -7.75 15.46
CA ARG A 122 0.01 -6.94 16.20
C ARG A 122 0.63 -6.39 17.49
N ASN A 123 0.71 -5.08 17.61
CA ASN A 123 1.28 -4.40 18.79
C ASN A 123 0.23 -3.84 19.77
N TYR A 124 -1.01 -4.33 19.71
CA TYR A 124 -2.11 -3.90 20.59
C TYR A 124 -2.91 -5.12 21.08
N ARG A 125 -3.77 -4.89 22.09
CA ARG A 125 -4.79 -5.83 22.57
C ARG A 125 -6.17 -5.22 22.34
N ILE A 126 -7.04 -5.92 21.63
CA ILE A 126 -8.43 -5.48 21.44
C ILE A 126 -9.20 -5.80 22.72
N ILE A 127 -9.83 -4.79 23.31
CA ILE A 127 -10.76 -4.94 24.43
C ILE A 127 -12.20 -4.92 23.90
N LYS A 128 -13.11 -5.61 24.61
CA LYS A 128 -14.56 -5.59 24.31
C LYS A 128 -15.16 -4.28 24.79
#